data_AF-A0A524BCR1-F1
#
_entry.id   AF-A0A524BCR1-F1
#
_cell.length_a   1.000
_cell.length_b   1.000
_cell.length_c   1.000
_cell.angle_alpha   90.00
_cell.angle_beta   90.00
_cell.angle_gamma   90.00
#
_symmetry.space_group_name_H-M   'P 1'
#
loop_
_entity.id
_entity.type
_entity.pdbx_description
1 polymer ?
#
loop_
_entity_poly.entity_id
_entity_poly.type
_entity_poly.pdbx_seq_one_letter_code
_entity_poly.pdbx_strand_id
1 'polypeptide(L)'
;MRPDQEIVVKTARSRAITALVGSLSVMGALLTTVGIAGPAQAHGTMSNPPSRIWECFYGDRTSPLCDEAWKTSPQALYDWNEINQGAANGQHRA
;
A
#
# COMPACT_ATOMS: atom_id res chain seq x y z
N MET A 1 60.08 -14.13 7.80
CA MET A 1 58.64 -13.76 7.77
C MET A 1 58.49 -12.52 8.66
N ARG A 2 57.95 -11.42 8.14
CA ARG A 2 58.00 -10.10 8.79
C ARG A 2 56.63 -9.81 9.45
N PRO A 3 56.53 -9.67 10.79
CA PRO A 3 55.26 -9.64 11.54
C PRO A 3 54.34 -8.45 11.18
N ASP A 4 54.91 -7.40 10.59
CA ASP A 4 54.21 -6.25 10.01
C ASP A 4 53.28 -6.64 8.84
N GLN A 5 53.65 -7.63 8.03
CA GLN A 5 52.85 -8.06 6.87
C GLN A 5 51.60 -8.83 7.31
N GLU A 6 51.67 -9.57 8.41
CA GLU A 6 50.54 -10.35 8.95
C GLU A 6 49.44 -9.43 9.50
N ILE A 7 49.82 -8.33 10.15
CA ILE A 7 48.88 -7.32 10.67
C ILE A 7 48.11 -6.64 9.53
N VAL A 8 48.80 -6.22 8.46
CA VAL A 8 48.16 -5.56 7.31
C VAL A 8 47.15 -6.48 6.62
N VAL A 9 47.50 -7.75 6.39
CA VAL A 9 46.60 -8.74 5.78
C VAL A 9 45.38 -9.00 6.65
N LYS A 10 45.55 -9.12 7.97
CA LYS A 10 44.45 -9.31 8.92
C LYS A 10 43.49 -8.11 8.95
N THR A 11 44.02 -6.89 8.96
CA THR A 11 43.22 -5.65 8.92
C THR A 11 42.46 -5.49 7.60
N ALA A 12 43.08 -5.79 6.46
CA ALA A 12 42.42 -5.73 5.15
C ALA A 12 41.26 -6.74 5.05
N ARG A 13 41.47 -7.96 5.56
CA ARG A 13 40.45 -9.03 5.60
C ARG A 13 39.29 -8.69 6.53
N SER A 14 39.57 -8.10 7.70
CA SER A 14 38.53 -7.62 8.62
C SER A 14 37.68 -6.51 8.00
N ARG A 15 38.28 -5.54 7.29
CA ARG A 15 37.54 -4.47 6.59
C ARG A 15 36.63 -5.01 5.48
N ALA A 16 37.11 -6.00 4.72
CA ALA A 16 36.33 -6.66 3.68
C ALA A 16 35.12 -7.42 4.25
N ILE A 17 35.29 -8.11 5.39
CA ILE A 17 34.21 -8.80 6.09
C ILE A 17 33.17 -7.82 6.62
N THR A 18 33.60 -6.72 7.26
CA THR A 18 32.67 -5.69 7.78
C THR A 18 31.88 -5.04 6.64
N ALA A 19 32.51 -4.76 5.50
CA ALA A 19 31.84 -4.23 4.32
C ALA A 19 30.79 -5.21 3.77
N LEU A 20 31.14 -6.49 3.61
CA LEU A 20 30.22 -7.51 3.10
C LEU A 20 29.00 -7.71 4.02
N VAL A 21 29.23 -7.80 5.34
CA VAL A 21 28.16 -7.94 6.33
C VAL A 21 27.25 -6.71 6.32
N GLY A 22 27.83 -5.50 6.23
CA GLY A 22 27.08 -4.27 6.06
C GLY A 22 26.16 -4.30 4.83
N SER A 23 26.70 -4.69 3.66
CA SER A 23 25.94 -4.79 2.41
C SER A 23 24.78 -5.78 2.49
N LEU A 24 25.03 -7.00 3.00
CA LEU A 24 24.01 -8.02 3.15
C LEU A 24 22.91 -7.62 4.16
N SER A 25 23.28 -6.90 5.22
CA SER A 25 22.31 -6.39 6.21
C SER A 25 21.36 -5.38 5.58
N VAL A 26 21.89 -4.45 4.78
CA VAL A 26 21.10 -3.45 4.06
C VAL A 26 20.19 -4.11 3.02
N MET A 27 20.72 -5.06 2.24
CA MET A 27 19.90 -5.81 1.27
C MET A 27 18.79 -6.61 1.97
N GLY A 28 19.11 -7.28 3.07
CA GLY A 28 18.13 -8.02 3.86
C GLY A 28 17.00 -7.13 4.37
N ALA A 29 17.32 -5.93 4.87
CA ALA A 29 16.32 -4.95 5.33
C ALA A 29 15.44 -4.38 4.20
N LEU A 30 15.99 -4.20 3.00
CA LEU A 30 15.22 -3.75 1.83
C LEU A 30 14.27 -4.84 1.32
N LEU A 31 14.73 -6.10 1.31
CA LEU A 31 13.93 -7.24 0.87
C LEU A 31 12.75 -7.52 1.81
N THR A 32 12.93 -7.34 3.12
CA THR A 32 11.84 -7.53 4.09
C THR A 32 10.81 -6.41 4.03
N THR A 33 11.21 -5.15 3.83
CA THR A 33 10.26 -4.04 3.73
C THR A 33 9.38 -4.11 2.48
N VAL A 34 9.95 -4.50 1.33
CA VAL A 34 9.18 -4.66 0.09
C VAL A 34 8.40 -5.97 0.06
N GLY A 35 8.98 -7.06 0.57
CA GLY A 35 8.35 -8.39 0.51
C GLY A 35 7.18 -8.61 1.47
N ILE A 36 7.08 -7.83 2.55
CA ILE A 36 5.99 -7.94 3.55
C ILE A 36 4.84 -6.97 3.24
N ALA A 37 5.07 -5.93 2.45
CA ALA A 37 4.02 -4.97 2.10
C ALA A 37 3.00 -5.61 1.15
N GLY A 38 1.83 -5.95 1.68
CA GLY A 38 0.67 -6.32 0.87
C GLY A 38 0.16 -5.14 0.02
N PRO A 39 -0.66 -5.40 -1.02
CA PRO A 39 -1.26 -4.33 -1.81
C PRO A 39 -2.11 -3.42 -0.91
N ALA A 40 -1.92 -2.11 -1.02
CA ALA A 40 -2.75 -1.15 -0.31
C ALA A 40 -4.20 -1.23 -0.84
N GLN A 41 -5.13 -1.60 0.03
CA GLN A 41 -6.57 -1.56 -0.25
C GLN A 41 -7.04 -0.10 -0.12
N ALA A 42 -6.78 0.72 -1.14
CA ALA A 42 -7.09 2.15 -1.13
C ALA A 42 -8.56 2.46 -1.52
N HIS A 43 -9.30 1.46 -2.01
CA HIS A 43 -10.68 1.60 -2.44
C HIS A 43 -11.65 1.18 -1.33
N GLY A 44 -12.74 1.91 -1.20
CA GLY A 44 -13.76 1.64 -0.20
C GLY A 44 -14.75 2.78 -0.04
N THR A 45 -15.68 2.62 0.90
CA THR A 45 -16.67 3.63 1.28
C THR A 45 -16.96 3.49 2.78
N MET A 46 -17.72 4.42 3.35
CA MET A 46 -18.15 4.31 4.74
C MET A 46 -19.21 3.19 4.88
N SER A 47 -18.90 2.17 5.68
CA SER A 47 -19.83 1.07 6.02
C SER A 47 -20.51 1.26 7.39
N ASN A 48 -19.97 2.11 8.27
CA ASN A 48 -20.56 2.43 9.57
C ASN A 48 -20.22 3.87 10.03
N PRO A 49 -21.18 4.82 10.01
CA PRO A 49 -22.53 4.65 9.44
C PRO A 49 -22.46 4.40 7.92
N PRO A 50 -23.40 3.62 7.35
CA PRO A 50 -23.38 3.30 5.95
C PRO A 50 -23.56 4.56 5.09
N SER A 51 -22.74 4.69 4.04
CA SER A 51 -22.96 5.68 2.99
C SER A 51 -24.18 5.31 2.14
N ARG A 52 -24.71 6.27 1.37
CA ARG A 52 -25.85 6.00 0.47
C ARG A 52 -25.55 4.89 -0.53
N ILE A 53 -24.33 4.84 -1.05
CA ILE A 53 -23.95 3.84 -2.06
C ILE A 53 -23.77 2.46 -1.43
N TRP A 54 -23.25 2.40 -0.21
CA TRP A 54 -23.17 1.16 0.56
C TRP A 54 -24.57 0.58 0.81
N GLU A 55 -25.49 1.43 1.28
CA GLU A 55 -26.86 1.02 1.56
C GLU A 55 -27.58 0.56 0.29
N CYS A 56 -27.45 1.30 -0.82
CA CYS A 56 -28.13 0.90 -2.06
C CYS A 56 -27.54 -0.34 -2.73
N PHE A 57 -26.27 -0.67 -2.46
CA PHE A 57 -25.64 -1.88 -3.00
C PHE A 57 -25.84 -3.11 -2.11
N TYR A 58 -25.67 -2.99 -0.79
CA TYR A 58 -25.73 -4.12 0.16
C TYR A 58 -27.05 -4.21 0.95
N GLY A 59 -27.80 -3.13 1.07
CA GLY A 59 -29.06 -3.04 1.79
C GLY A 59 -30.29 -3.34 0.91
N ASP A 60 -31.42 -2.71 1.24
CA ASP A 60 -32.69 -2.92 0.52
C ASP A 60 -32.75 -2.12 -0.79
N ARG A 61 -32.51 -2.83 -1.90
CA ARG A 61 -32.65 -2.31 -3.26
C ARG A 61 -34.05 -1.80 -3.59
N THR A 62 -35.10 -2.32 -2.95
CA THR A 62 -36.49 -1.93 -3.25
C THR A 62 -36.88 -0.61 -2.58
N SER A 63 -36.03 -0.08 -1.69
CA SER A 63 -36.23 1.25 -1.14
C SER A 63 -36.26 2.30 -2.26
N PRO A 64 -37.15 3.32 -2.20
CA PRO A 64 -37.44 4.15 -3.36
C PRO A 64 -36.22 4.84 -4.00
N LEU A 65 -35.27 5.30 -3.18
CA LEU A 65 -34.07 5.98 -3.68
C LEU A 65 -33.04 5.00 -4.26
N CYS A 66 -32.94 3.78 -3.71
CA CYS A 66 -32.03 2.78 -4.23
C CYS A 66 -32.57 2.15 -5.51
N ASP A 67 -33.88 1.93 -5.61
CA ASP A 67 -34.52 1.47 -6.83
C ASP A 67 -34.28 2.47 -7.98
N GLU A 68 -34.45 3.77 -7.73
CA GLU A 68 -34.12 4.81 -8.71
C GLU A 68 -32.61 4.89 -9.04
N ALA A 69 -31.73 4.72 -8.06
CA ALA A 69 -30.29 4.68 -8.30
C ALA A 69 -29.91 3.49 -9.22
N TRP A 70 -30.48 2.31 -8.98
CA TRP A 70 -30.28 1.12 -9.80
C TRP A 70 -30.84 1.27 -11.22
N LYS A 71 -31.95 1.99 -11.41
CA LYS A 71 -32.48 2.30 -12.75
C LYS A 71 -31.61 3.33 -13.48
N THR A 72 -31.00 4.26 -12.75
CA THR A 72 -30.18 5.32 -13.34
C THR A 72 -28.82 4.79 -13.82
N SER A 73 -28.09 4.10 -12.95
CA SER A 73 -26.81 3.48 -13.30
C SER A 73 -26.48 2.33 -12.35
N PRO A 74 -26.72 1.07 -12.78
CA PRO A 74 -26.24 -0.10 -12.05
C PRO A 74 -24.72 -0.08 -11.86
N GLN A 75 -23.99 0.40 -12.87
CA GLN A 75 -22.54 0.40 -12.86
C GLN A 75 -21.98 1.25 -11.71
N ALA A 76 -22.56 2.44 -11.48
CA ALA A 76 -22.16 3.29 -10.36
C ALA A 76 -22.30 2.56 -9.01
N LEU A 77 -23.31 1.70 -8.87
CA LEU A 77 -23.53 0.92 -7.64
C LEU A 77 -22.59 -0.29 -7.54
N TYR A 78 -22.26 -0.96 -8.66
CA TYR A 78 -21.22 -1.98 -8.68
C TYR A 78 -19.85 -1.41 -8.28
N ASP A 79 -19.59 -0.15 -8.66
CA ASP A 79 -18.39 0.60 -8.31
C ASP A 79 -18.52 1.31 -6.95
N TRP A 80 -19.21 0.69 -5.99
CA TRP A 80 -19.50 1.25 -4.66
C TRP A 80 -18.25 1.73 -3.89
N ASN A 81 -17.08 1.19 -4.24
CA ASN A 81 -15.77 1.49 -3.67
C ASN A 81 -14.96 2.54 -4.45
N GLU A 82 -15.54 3.17 -5.48
CA GLU A 82 -14.88 4.15 -6.36
C GLU A 82 -15.59 5.52 -6.39
N ILE A 83 -16.15 5.95 -5.25
CA ILE A 83 -16.63 7.33 -5.10
C ILE A 83 -15.44 8.24 -4.75
N ASN A 84 -14.66 8.59 -5.77
CA ASN A 84 -13.45 9.40 -5.63
C ASN A 84 -13.29 10.43 -6.74
N GLN A 85 -12.56 11.51 -6.44
CA GLN A 85 -12.09 12.49 -7.42
C GLN A 85 -10.57 12.36 -7.56
N GLY A 86 -10.12 11.84 -8.70
CA GLY A 86 -8.70 11.72 -9.01
C GLY A 86 -8.02 13.08 -9.12
N ALA A 87 -6.76 13.18 -8.67
CA ALA A 87 -5.93 14.39 -8.78
C ALA A 87 -6.55 15.67 -8.14
N ALA A 88 -7.40 15.52 -7.13
CA ALA A 88 -8.13 16.63 -6.52
C ALA A 88 -7.22 17.70 -5.86
N ASN A 89 -5.98 17.37 -5.49
CA ASN A 89 -5.01 18.33 -4.91
C ASN A 89 -5.57 19.20 -3.77
N GLY A 90 -6.45 18.65 -2.93
CA GLY A 90 -7.12 19.36 -1.82
C GLY A 90 -8.24 20.33 -2.24
N GLN A 91 -8.59 20.39 -3.53
CA GLN A 91 -9.59 21.30 -4.07
C GLN A 91 -11.00 20.69 -4.04
N HIS A 92 -11.54 20.46 -2.85
CA HIS A 92 -12.82 19.75 -2.67
C HIS A 92 -14.08 20.47 -3.19
N ARG A 93 -13.94 21.70 -3.71
CA ARG A 93 -15.05 22.53 -4.22
C ARG A 93 -15.03 22.69 -5.75
N ALA A 94 -14.03 22.15 -6.42
CA ALA A 94 -13.88 22.23 -7.88
C ALA A 94 -14.79 21.22 -8.58
#